data_AF-A0A2G5T0Z3-F1
#
_entry.id   AF-A0A2G5T0Z3-F1
#
_cell.length_a   1.000
_cell.length_b   1.000
_cell.length_c   1.000
_cell.angle_alpha   90.00
_cell.angle_beta   90.00
_cell.angle_gamma   90.00
#
_symmetry.space_group_name_H-M   'P 1'
#
loop_
_entity.id
_entity.type
_entity.pdbx_description
1 polymer ?
#
loop_
_entity_poly.entity_id
_entity_poly.type
_entity_poly.pdbx_seq_one_letter_code
_entity_poly.pdbx_strand_id
1 'polypeptide(L)'
;MKVSFCVAGVAAASLSICINYENVEWWVILSIFVFGAAGFSIYPIGLEMGVEATFPVAEATSTGLIIMIGQIQGVFYVIMTNLAVGKPDPHDTAIQTCVDQNDQIHTVLTWKWPFLIWLGCISVLIISFVVFFWPKYKRRNYEQAKKLTEY
;
A
#
# COMPACT_ATOMS: atom_id res chain seq x y z
N MET A 1 -13.72 5.37 1.03
CA MET A 1 -12.76 4.24 0.89
C MET A 1 -12.28 4.02 -0.54
N LYS A 2 -13.13 3.62 -1.51
CA LYS A 2 -12.69 3.32 -2.90
C LYS A 2 -11.91 4.47 -3.57
N VAL A 3 -12.38 5.71 -3.43
CA VAL A 3 -11.68 6.90 -3.98
C VAL A 3 -10.29 7.07 -3.36
N SER A 4 -10.18 7.08 -2.03
CA SER A 4 -8.88 7.17 -1.34
C SER A 4 -7.93 6.04 -1.74
N PHE A 5 -8.44 4.83 -1.91
CA PHE A 5 -7.66 3.66 -2.33
C PHE A 5 -7.13 3.81 -3.76
N CYS A 6 -7.95 4.30 -4.70
CA CYS A 6 -7.52 4.58 -6.07
C CYS A 6 -6.51 5.73 -6.12
N VAL A 7 -6.73 6.83 -5.38
CA VAL A 7 -5.80 7.97 -5.34
C VAL A 7 -4.46 7.55 -4.75
N ALA A 8 -4.45 6.80 -3.65
CA ALA A 8 -3.22 6.25 -3.07
C ALA A 8 -2.52 5.30 -4.05
N GLY A 9 -3.26 4.47 -4.78
CA GLY A 9 -2.71 3.59 -5.80
C GLY A 9 -2.01 4.31 -6.94
N VAL A 10 -2.65 5.35 -7.49
CA VAL A 10 -2.07 6.17 -8.55
C VAL A 10 -0.84 6.93 -8.04
N ALA A 11 -0.89 7.47 -6.82
CA ALA A 11 0.24 8.14 -6.21
C ALA A 11 1.42 7.18 -5.92
N ALA A 12 1.13 5.95 -5.48
CA ALA A 12 2.11 4.90 -5.30
C ALA A 12 2.76 4.47 -6.64
N ALA A 13 1.95 4.36 -7.70
CA ALA A 13 2.44 4.07 -9.04
C ALA A 13 3.34 5.18 -9.57
N SER A 14 2.91 6.43 -9.42
CA SER A 14 3.71 7.61 -9.72
C SER A 14 5.05 7.54 -8.98
N LEU A 15 5.03 7.40 -7.65
CA LEU A 15 6.24 7.34 -6.82
C LEU A 15 7.21 6.23 -7.25
N SER A 16 6.71 5.02 -7.50
CA SER A 16 7.51 3.88 -7.96
C SER A 16 8.21 4.17 -9.29
N ILE A 17 7.57 4.91 -10.19
CA ILE A 17 8.15 5.33 -11.46
C ILE A 17 9.15 6.48 -11.26
N CYS A 18 8.80 7.52 -10.50
CA CYS A 18 9.64 8.71 -10.31
C CYS A 18 11.02 8.37 -9.72
N ILE A 19 11.07 7.43 -8.78
CA ILE A 19 12.31 7.02 -8.10
C ILE A 19 13.35 6.45 -9.07
N ASN A 20 12.93 6.00 -10.26
CA ASN A 20 13.83 5.45 -11.28
C ASN A 20 14.37 6.51 -12.26
N TYR A 21 13.97 7.78 -12.13
CA TYR A 21 14.43 8.86 -13.00
C TYR A 21 15.27 9.88 -12.22
N GLU A 22 16.25 10.46 -12.90
CA GLU A 22 17.13 11.50 -12.36
C GLU A 22 16.55 12.90 -12.57
N ASN A 23 16.95 13.85 -11.71
CA ASN A 23 16.56 15.27 -11.79
C ASN A 23 15.04 15.55 -11.72
N VAL A 24 14.24 14.65 -11.15
CA VAL A 24 12.77 14.78 -11.01
C VAL A 24 12.30 14.96 -9.56
N GLU A 25 13.09 15.64 -8.74
CA GLU A 25 12.83 15.81 -7.29
C GLU A 25 11.43 16.34 -6.97
N TRP A 26 10.96 17.34 -7.73
CA TRP A 26 9.62 17.91 -7.57
C TRP A 26 8.51 16.87 -7.74
N TRP A 27 8.67 15.95 -8.70
CA TRP A 27 7.68 14.91 -8.98
C TRP A 27 7.67 13.85 -7.86
N VAL A 28 8.83 13.55 -7.28
CA VAL A 28 8.95 12.68 -6.10
C VAL A 28 8.23 13.30 -4.90
N ILE A 29 8.49 14.58 -4.61
CA ILE A 29 7.85 15.30 -3.49
C ILE A 29 6.33 15.27 -3.61
N LEU A 30 5.81 15.59 -4.80
CA LEU A 30 4.37 15.57 -5.08
C LEU A 30 3.79 14.16 -4.88
N SER A 31 4.46 13.14 -5.40
CA SER A 31 4.01 11.76 -5.29
C SER A 31 3.98 11.27 -3.84
N ILE A 32 5.00 11.59 -3.04
CA ILE A 32 5.04 11.26 -1.60
C ILE A 32 3.94 11.98 -0.84
N PHE A 33 3.73 13.28 -1.11
CA PHE A 33 2.69 14.06 -0.44
C PHE A 33 1.29 13.47 -0.68
N VAL A 34 0.94 13.20 -1.94
CA VAL A 34 -0.36 12.63 -2.29
C VAL A 34 -0.51 11.21 -1.76
N PHE A 35 0.55 10.40 -1.86
CA PHE A 35 0.56 9.04 -1.32
C PHE A 35 0.37 9.04 0.20
N GLY A 36 1.05 9.93 0.92
CA GLY A 36 0.89 10.09 2.37
C GLY A 36 -0.53 10.53 2.73
N ALA A 37 -1.02 11.61 2.14
CA ALA A 37 -2.35 12.16 2.44
C ALA A 37 -3.47 11.13 2.20
N ALA A 38 -3.44 10.44 1.05
CA ALA A 38 -4.43 9.41 0.75
C ALA A 38 -4.20 8.13 1.57
N GLY A 39 -2.94 7.71 1.75
CA GLY A 39 -2.52 6.51 2.49
C GLY A 39 -2.96 6.52 3.95
N PHE A 40 -2.72 7.63 4.67
CA PHE A 40 -3.11 7.77 6.07
C PHE A 40 -4.63 7.71 6.26
N SER A 41 -5.42 8.20 5.29
CA SER A 41 -6.87 8.15 5.37
C SER A 41 -7.44 6.72 5.24
N ILE A 42 -6.73 5.81 4.56
CA ILE A 42 -7.23 4.46 4.28
C ILE A 42 -7.32 3.62 5.55
N TYR A 43 -6.37 3.78 6.48
CA TYR A 43 -6.29 2.94 7.67
C TYR A 43 -7.53 3.06 8.58
N PRO A 44 -7.91 4.24 9.10
CA PRO A 44 -9.10 4.35 9.96
C PRO A 44 -10.39 4.02 9.20
N ILE A 45 -10.52 4.46 7.94
CA ILE A 45 -11.70 4.18 7.11
C ILE A 45 -11.85 2.66 6.90
N GLY A 46 -10.76 1.94 6.66
CA GLY A 46 -10.80 0.49 6.47
C GLY A 46 -11.21 -0.27 7.71
N LEU A 47 -10.77 0.17 8.88
CA LEU A 47 -11.15 -0.44 10.16
C LEU A 47 -12.64 -0.24 10.46
N GLU A 48 -13.16 0.99 10.33
CA GLU A 48 -14.58 1.29 10.52
C GLU A 48 -15.47 0.45 9.58
N MET A 49 -15.11 0.43 8.29
CA MET A 49 -15.82 -0.35 7.26
C MET A 49 -15.78 -1.86 7.56
N GLY A 50 -14.65 -2.36 8.08
CA GLY A 50 -14.49 -3.76 8.48
C GLY A 50 -15.45 -4.13 9.61
N VAL A 51 -15.49 -3.32 10.66
CA VAL A 51 -16.39 -3.51 11.80
C VAL A 51 -17.85 -3.52 11.36
N GLU A 52 -18.24 -2.57 10.52
CA GLU A 52 -19.61 -2.46 9.99
C GLU A 52 -20.03 -3.65 9.12
N ALA A 53 -19.11 -4.18 8.30
CA ALA A 53 -19.35 -5.34 7.45
C ALA A 53 -19.43 -6.64 8.25
N THR A 54 -18.67 -6.76 9.35
CA THR A 54 -18.59 -7.97 10.18
C THR A 54 -19.66 -8.07 11.28
N PHE A 55 -20.60 -7.14 11.38
CA PHE A 55 -21.62 -7.14 12.42
C PHE A 55 -22.40 -8.49 12.50
N PRO A 56 -22.66 -9.07 13.69
CA PRO A 56 -22.48 -8.52 15.04
C PRO A 56 -21.19 -8.99 15.76
N VAL A 57 -20.08 -9.20 15.04
CA VAL A 57 -18.80 -9.56 15.66
C VAL A 57 -18.26 -8.39 16.50
N ALA A 58 -17.57 -8.71 17.60
CA ALA A 58 -16.92 -7.71 18.44
C ALA A 58 -15.89 -6.88 17.64
N GLU A 59 -15.92 -5.57 17.85
CA GLU A 59 -15.10 -4.60 17.13
C GLU A 59 -13.60 -4.93 17.21
N ALA A 60 -13.12 -5.24 18.42
CA ALA A 60 -11.73 -5.60 18.66
C ALA A 60 -11.29 -6.87 17.90
N THR A 61 -12.18 -7.84 17.72
CA THR A 61 -11.88 -9.07 16.99
C THR A 61 -11.78 -8.81 15.48
N SER A 62 -12.68 -7.99 14.93
CA SER A 62 -12.69 -7.64 13.50
C SER A 62 -11.44 -6.84 13.11
N THR A 63 -11.14 -5.77 13.85
CA THR A 63 -9.94 -4.95 13.62
C THR A 63 -8.65 -5.73 13.86
N GLY A 64 -8.62 -6.58 14.90
CA GLY A 64 -7.50 -7.48 15.18
C GLY A 64 -7.20 -8.42 14.00
N LEU A 65 -8.22 -9.07 13.43
CA LEU A 65 -8.04 -9.94 12.26
C LEU A 65 -7.52 -9.19 11.04
N ILE A 66 -8.03 -7.98 10.77
CA ILE A 66 -7.56 -7.13 9.66
C ILE A 66 -6.07 -6.81 9.83
N ILE A 67 -5.66 -6.40 11.03
CA ILE A 67 -4.26 -6.06 11.32
C ILE A 67 -3.35 -7.29 11.17
N MET A 68 -3.77 -8.46 11.70
CA MET A 68 -2.99 -9.69 11.59
C MET A 68 -2.80 -10.13 10.12
N ILE A 69 -3.82 -10.02 9.29
CA ILE A 69 -3.71 -10.27 7.84
C ILE A 69 -2.72 -9.28 7.19
N GLY A 70 -2.77 -8.01 7.60
CA GLY A 70 -1.81 -6.99 7.16
C GLY A 70 -0.35 -7.35 7.51
N GLN A 71 -0.11 -7.88 8.70
CA GLN A 71 1.23 -8.34 9.09
C GLN A 71 1.72 -9.52 8.25
N ILE A 72 0.85 -10.50 7.98
CA ILE A 72 1.18 -11.64 7.10
C ILE A 72 1.54 -11.15 5.69
N GLN A 73 0.77 -10.20 5.14
CA GLN A 73 1.11 -9.57 3.86
C GLN A 73 2.44 -8.83 3.92
N GLY A 74 2.74 -8.12 5.01
CA GLY A 74 4.02 -7.44 5.21
C GLY A 74 5.21 -8.40 5.17
N VAL A 75 5.13 -9.54 5.86
CA VAL A 75 6.17 -10.59 5.82
C VAL A 75 6.35 -11.13 4.41
N PHE A 76 5.25 -11.41 3.71
CA PHE A 76 5.30 -11.86 2.31
C PHE A 76 6.00 -10.84 1.41
N TYR A 77 5.69 -9.56 1.56
CA TYR A 77 6.34 -8.49 0.81
C TYR A 77 7.84 -8.38 1.09
N VAL A 78 8.26 -8.50 2.36
CA VAL A 78 9.69 -8.46 2.71
C VAL A 78 10.45 -9.61 2.07
N ILE A 79 9.89 -10.82 2.08
CA ILE A 79 10.53 -11.98 1.43
C ILE A 79 10.62 -11.73 -0.09
N MET A 80 9.55 -11.27 -0.72
CA MET A 80 9.54 -10.97 -2.15
C MET A 80 10.57 -9.91 -2.54
N THR A 81 10.67 -8.82 -1.79
CA THR A 81 11.62 -7.75 -2.09
C THR A 81 13.04 -8.25 -1.95
N ASN A 82 13.38 -8.98 -0.89
CA ASN A 82 14.72 -9.56 -0.71
C ASN A 82 15.14 -10.48 -1.86
N LEU A 83 14.20 -11.24 -2.43
CA LEU A 83 14.47 -12.12 -3.58
C LEU A 83 14.63 -11.35 -4.90
N ALA A 84 13.99 -10.19 -5.03
CA ALA A 84 13.95 -9.41 -6.26
C ALA A 84 15.05 -8.37 -6.38
N VAL A 85 15.83 -8.14 -5.31
CA VAL A 85 16.92 -7.18 -5.37
C VAL A 85 18.01 -7.65 -6.35
N GLY A 86 18.44 -6.74 -7.22
CA GLY A 86 19.45 -7.01 -8.24
C GLY A 86 20.78 -6.29 -7.98
N LYS A 87 21.74 -6.52 -8.87
CA LYS A 87 22.98 -5.75 -8.97
C LYS A 87 22.76 -4.49 -9.82
N PRO A 88 23.32 -3.33 -9.45
CA PRO A 88 23.20 -2.07 -10.18
C PRO A 88 23.98 -2.12 -11.49
N ASP A 89 23.52 -1.32 -12.46
CA ASP A 89 24.21 -1.13 -13.74
C ASP A 89 25.46 -0.25 -13.54
N PRO A 90 26.49 -0.31 -14.43
CA PRO A 90 27.67 0.54 -14.31
C PRO A 90 27.35 2.05 -14.34
N HIS A 91 26.27 2.44 -15.03
CA HIS A 91 25.78 3.82 -15.03
C HIS A 91 25.20 4.25 -13.67
N ASP A 92 24.34 3.43 -13.08
CA ASP A 92 23.74 3.68 -11.76
C ASP A 92 24.82 3.80 -10.67
N THR A 93 25.88 3.00 -10.78
CA THR A 93 27.01 2.99 -9.82
C THR A 93 27.83 4.29 -9.89
N ALA A 94 27.88 4.95 -11.05
CA ALA A 94 28.60 6.20 -11.24
C ALA A 94 27.88 7.42 -10.61
N ILE A 95 26.57 7.30 -10.37
CA ILE A 95 25.71 8.38 -9.87
C ILE A 95 25.44 8.20 -8.37
N GLN A 96 25.47 6.97 -7.87
CA GLN A 96 25.21 6.68 -6.47
C GLN A 96 26.27 7.31 -5.54
N THR A 97 25.79 8.13 -4.60
CA THR A 97 26.62 8.81 -3.59
C THR A 97 27.09 7.90 -2.46
N CYS A 98 26.41 6.76 -2.27
CA CYS A 98 26.68 5.79 -1.22
C CYS A 98 27.56 4.63 -1.73
N VAL A 99 28.66 4.94 -2.42
CA VAL A 99 29.63 3.95 -2.90
C VAL A 99 30.94 4.16 -2.14
N ASP A 100 31.46 3.10 -1.51
CA ASP A 100 32.82 3.15 -0.97
C ASP A 100 33.80 3.07 -2.14
N GLN A 101 34.61 4.11 -2.30
CA GLN A 101 35.52 4.26 -3.42
C GLN A 101 36.84 3.49 -3.21
N ASN A 102 37.07 2.94 -2.01
CA ASN A 102 38.38 2.46 -1.58
C ASN A 102 38.51 0.94 -1.38
N ASP A 103 37.43 0.15 -1.45
CA ASP A 103 37.54 -1.31 -1.48
C ASP A 103 36.31 -1.97 -2.12
N GLN A 104 36.47 -3.24 -2.49
CA GLN A 104 35.58 -4.13 -3.24
C GLN A 104 34.13 -4.25 -2.70
N ILE A 105 33.32 -3.19 -2.72
CA ILE A 105 31.91 -3.27 -2.33
C ILE A 105 31.08 -3.77 -3.52
N HIS A 106 31.08 -5.09 -3.71
CA HIS A 106 30.12 -5.84 -4.54
C HIS A 106 28.69 -5.83 -3.96
N THR A 107 28.38 -4.94 -3.00
CA THR A 107 27.14 -4.98 -2.19
C THR A 107 26.25 -3.76 -2.38
N VAL A 108 26.46 -2.95 -3.43
CA VAL A 108 25.46 -1.93 -3.78
C VAL A 108 24.30 -2.65 -4.44
N LEU A 109 23.10 -2.47 -3.90
CA LEU A 109 21.89 -3.21 -4.31
C LEU A 109 20.92 -2.24 -5.01
N THR A 110 20.32 -2.65 -6.13
CA THR A 110 19.29 -1.85 -6.81
C THR A 110 17.88 -2.25 -6.38
N TRP A 111 17.05 -1.26 -6.06
CA TRP A 111 15.67 -1.44 -5.61
C TRP A 111 14.63 -1.29 -6.71
N LYS A 112 15.07 -1.09 -7.97
CA LYS A 112 14.21 -0.92 -9.14
C LYS A 112 13.19 -2.06 -9.29
N TRP A 113 13.66 -3.31 -9.30
CA TRP A 113 12.81 -4.50 -9.43
C TRP A 113 11.85 -4.68 -8.25
N PRO A 114 12.29 -4.55 -6.97
CA PRO A 114 11.38 -4.49 -5.83
C PRO A 114 10.24 -3.47 -5.96
N PHE A 115 10.54 -2.24 -6.40
CA PHE A 115 9.53 -1.18 -6.55
C PHE A 115 8.52 -1.48 -7.68
N LEU A 116 8.97 -2.09 -8.78
CA LEU A 116 8.09 -2.51 -9.88
C LEU A 116 7.19 -3.68 -9.48
N ILE A 117 7.72 -4.65 -8.74
CA ILE A 117 6.94 -5.78 -8.21
C ILE A 117 5.91 -5.26 -7.22
N TRP A 118 6.30 -4.36 -6.31
CA TRP A 118 5.39 -3.73 -5.35
C TRP A 118 4.24 -2.98 -6.05
N LEU A 119 4.55 -2.23 -7.11
CA LEU A 119 3.56 -1.59 -7.96
C LEU A 119 2.59 -2.61 -8.56
N GLY A 120 3.10 -3.70 -9.11
CA GLY A 120 2.29 -4.81 -9.62
C GLY A 120 1.33 -5.36 -8.56
N CYS A 121 1.84 -5.73 -7.39
CA CYS A 121 1.03 -6.27 -6.30
C CYS A 121 -0.05 -5.29 -5.81
N ILE A 122 0.30 -4.00 -5.63
CA ILE A 122 -0.67 -2.98 -5.23
C ILE A 122 -1.75 -2.79 -6.27
N SER A 123 -1.40 -2.75 -7.56
CA SER A 123 -2.38 -2.58 -8.63
C SER A 123 -3.39 -3.73 -8.65
N VAL A 124 -2.92 -4.98 -8.50
CA VAL A 124 -3.77 -6.17 -8.42
C VAL A 124 -4.67 -6.13 -7.18
N LEU A 125 -4.13 -5.74 -6.02
CA LEU A 125 -4.90 -5.60 -4.79
C LEU A 125 -5.99 -4.53 -4.92
N ILE A 126 -5.70 -3.38 -5.52
CA ILE A 126 -6.67 -2.31 -5.74
C ILE A 126 -7.77 -2.76 -6.69
N ILE A 127 -7.41 -3.38 -7.82
CA ILE A 127 -8.37 -3.87 -8.80
C ILE A 127 -9.28 -4.92 -8.16
N SER A 128 -8.69 -5.91 -7.48
CA SER A 128 -9.42 -6.94 -6.75
C SER A 128 -10.37 -6.34 -5.72
N PHE A 129 -9.89 -5.36 -4.94
CA PHE A 129 -10.70 -4.66 -3.96
C PHE A 129 -11.86 -3.89 -4.61
N VAL A 130 -11.63 -3.14 -5.69
CA VAL A 130 -12.69 -2.37 -6.35
C VAL A 130 -13.76 -3.29 -6.96
N VAL A 131 -13.34 -4.41 -7.56
CA VAL A 131 -14.21 -5.38 -8.27
C VAL A 131 -14.99 -6.27 -7.32
N PHE A 132 -14.33 -6.88 -6.33
CA PHE A 132 -14.96 -7.87 -5.45
C PHE A 132 -15.55 -7.25 -4.18
N PHE A 133 -15.03 -6.12 -3.71
CA PHE A 133 -15.46 -5.52 -2.45
C PHE A 133 -16.68 -4.60 -2.64
N TRP A 134 -17.85 -5.19 -2.46
CA TRP A 134 -19.15 -4.51 -2.37
C TRP A 134 -19.75 -4.75 -0.97
N PRO A 135 -19.18 -4.13 0.07
CA PRO A 135 -19.60 -4.41 1.44
C PRO A 135 -21.05 -3.99 1.64
N LYS A 136 -21.87 -4.89 2.20
CA LYS A 136 -23.19 -4.53 2.72
C LYS A 136 -23.01 -4.01 4.14
N TYR A 137 -23.44 -2.78 4.38
CA TYR A 137 -23.40 -2.12 5.69
C TYR A 137 -24.40 -2.75 6.66
N LYS A 138 -24.01 -3.86 7.29
CA LYS A 138 -24.91 -4.71 8.09
C LYS A 138 -25.35 -4.04 9.39
N ARG A 139 -24.45 -3.30 10.06
CA ARG A 139 -24.79 -2.50 11.26
C ARG A 139 -25.80 -1.40 10.96
N ARG A 140 -25.55 -0.59 9.92
CA ARG A 140 -26.46 0.49 9.49
C ARG A 140 -27.85 -0.04 9.15
N ASN A 141 -27.91 -1.17 8.44
CA ASN A 141 -29.19 -1.80 8.08
C ASN A 141 -29.92 -2.34 9.33
N TYR A 142 -29.19 -2.90 10.30
CA TYR A 142 -29.77 -3.34 11.58
C TYR A 142 -30.35 -2.17 12.38
N GLU A 143 -29.62 -1.07 12.50
CA GLU A 143 -30.09 0.14 13.20
C GLU A 143 -31.29 0.80 12.50
N GLN A 144 -31.31 0.82 11.16
CA GLN A 144 -32.47 1.29 10.39
C GLN A 144 -33.70 0.39 10.59
N ALA A 145 -33.53 -0.93 10.57
CA ALA A 145 -34.63 -1.88 10.79
C ALA A 145 -35.22 -1.74 12.20
N LYS A 146 -34.37 -1.57 13.23
CA LYS A 146 -34.81 -1.34 14.61
C LYS A 146 -35.64 -0.06 14.74
N LYS A 147 -35.19 1.04 14.13
CA LYS A 147 -35.95 2.31 14.12
C LYS A 147 -37.33 2.16 13.47
N LEU A 148 -37.47 1.35 12.42
CA LEU A 148 -38.75 1.13 11.73
C LEU A 148 -39.74 0.29 12.55
N THR A 149 -39.26 -0.59 13.43
CA THR A 149 -40.10 -1.40 14.33
C THR A 149 -40.51 -0.69 15.63
N GLU A 150 -39.90 0.47 15.94
CA GLU A 150 -40.21 1.27 17.12
C GLU A 150 -41.29 2.35 16.87
N TYR A 151 -41.80 2.47 15.62
CA TYR A 151 -42.97 3.25 15.23
C TYR A 151 -44.15 2.33 14.90
#